data_AF-A0A924RLP1-F1
#
_entry.id   AF-A0A924RLP1-F1
#
_cell.length_a   1.000
_cell.length_b   1.000
_cell.length_c   1.000
_cell.angle_alpha   90.00
_cell.angle_beta   90.00
_cell.angle_gamma   90.00
#
_symmetry.space_group_name_H-M   'P 1'
#
loop_
_entity.id
_entity.type
_entity.pdbx_description
1 polymer ?
#
loop_
_entity_poly.entity_id
_entity_poly.type
_entity_poly.pdbx_seq_one_letter_code
_entity_poly.pdbx_strand_id
1 'polypeptide(L)'
;PCIITSFVGTIAAFLIVGIKQKVNFKSASLIIGLMTLIAAIVGLLFYINTLDLIGKNFFTSNLSGLMLVGIIGFTLVLSVINEKKFTAINTTVFDSFVTGANNGLKTGITIFPYVLGMLAAISLFRNSGLFEIISNGLSFLFSNIGVSKEITDSLPVAMLRPFSSGGSRGFMIDSMKTFGVDSLTGRLSCIFQCSAETTFYVIAVYFGSIKVKNTRYVLSTMLLVDLICVITAIFVAIWFF
;
A
#
# COMPACT_ATOMS: atom_id res chain seq x y z
N PRO A 1 0.37 7.41 -11.69
CA PRO A 1 1.06 7.72 -10.41
C PRO A 1 1.23 6.54 -9.45
N CYS A 2 0.15 5.97 -8.92
CA CYS A 2 0.22 4.95 -7.86
C CYS A 2 0.92 3.64 -8.29
N ILE A 3 0.72 3.19 -9.53
CA ILE A 3 1.42 2.00 -10.05
C ILE A 3 2.94 2.19 -10.00
N ILE A 4 3.42 3.40 -10.30
CA ILE A 4 4.86 3.72 -10.31
C ILE A 4 5.40 3.67 -8.88
N THR A 5 4.71 4.29 -7.92
CA THR A 5 5.16 4.33 -6.53
C THR A 5 5.17 2.94 -5.90
N SER A 6 4.11 2.15 -6.10
CA SER A 6 4.05 0.75 -5.64
C SER A 6 5.12 -0.13 -6.29
N PHE A 7 5.41 0.08 -7.59
CA PHE A 7 6.47 -0.64 -8.28
C PHE A 7 7.85 -0.31 -7.70
N VAL A 8 8.18 0.98 -7.53
CA VAL A 8 9.44 1.39 -6.91
C VAL A 8 9.56 0.85 -5.49
N GLY A 9 8.48 0.89 -4.70
CA GLY A 9 8.44 0.28 -3.37
C GLY A 9 8.72 -1.22 -3.38
N THR A 10 8.15 -1.94 -4.34
CA THR A 10 8.38 -3.39 -4.52
C THR A 10 9.84 -3.68 -4.86
N ILE A 11 10.43 -2.93 -5.79
CA ILE A 11 11.85 -3.07 -6.15
C ILE A 11 12.74 -2.73 -4.95
N ALA A 12 12.46 -1.66 -4.22
CA ALA A 12 13.20 -1.26 -3.03
C ALA A 12 13.14 -2.34 -1.94
N ALA A 13 11.94 -2.86 -1.63
CA ALA A 13 11.76 -3.94 -0.66
C ALA A 13 12.54 -5.19 -1.07
N PHE A 14 12.43 -5.59 -2.33
CA PHE A 14 13.13 -6.75 -2.88
C PHE A 14 14.65 -6.60 -2.77
N LEU A 15 15.21 -5.43 -3.13
CA LEU A 15 16.64 -5.16 -3.03
C LEU A 15 17.12 -5.13 -1.58
N ILE A 16 16.45 -4.39 -0.70
CA ILE A 16 16.86 -4.24 0.71
C ILE A 16 16.83 -5.59 1.42
N VAL A 17 15.74 -6.35 1.25
CA VAL A 17 15.60 -7.67 1.87
C VAL A 17 16.56 -8.67 1.22
N GLY A 18 16.67 -8.66 -0.11
CA GLY A 18 17.53 -9.58 -0.85
C GLY A 18 19.02 -9.40 -0.52
N ILE A 19 19.50 -8.16 -0.37
CA ILE A 19 20.88 -7.87 0.06
C ILE A 19 21.13 -8.45 1.45
N LYS A 20 20.21 -8.22 2.39
CA LYS A 20 20.34 -8.71 3.77
C LYS A 20 20.29 -10.24 3.83
N GLN A 21 19.44 -10.86 3.02
CA GLN A 21 19.34 -12.31 2.91
C GLN A 21 20.44 -12.94 2.03
N LYS A 22 21.35 -12.12 1.47
CA LYS A 22 22.42 -12.55 0.55
C LYS A 22 21.90 -13.34 -0.65
N VAL A 23 20.76 -12.91 -1.21
CA VAL A 23 20.17 -13.49 -2.41
C VAL A 23 21.13 -13.31 -3.58
N ASN A 24 21.27 -14.35 -4.40
CA ASN A 24 22.05 -14.27 -5.63
C ASN A 24 21.24 -13.56 -6.73
N PHE A 25 21.38 -12.24 -6.81
CA PHE A 25 20.75 -11.42 -7.85
C PHE A 25 21.22 -11.72 -9.27
N LYS A 26 22.30 -12.51 -9.45
CA LYS A 26 22.78 -12.96 -10.76
C LYS A 26 22.10 -14.23 -11.25
N SER A 27 21.22 -14.84 -10.45
CA SER A 27 20.49 -16.02 -10.87
C SER A 27 19.59 -15.71 -12.06
N ALA A 28 19.68 -16.53 -13.12
CA ALA A 28 18.97 -16.30 -14.37
C ALA A 28 17.45 -16.27 -14.16
N SER A 29 16.90 -17.14 -13.31
CA SER A 29 15.47 -17.17 -12.99
C SER A 29 14.99 -15.86 -12.38
N LEU A 30 15.77 -15.28 -11.46
CA LEU A 30 15.44 -14.04 -10.78
C LEU A 30 15.53 -12.84 -11.73
N ILE A 31 16.59 -12.77 -12.54
CA ILE A 31 16.75 -11.71 -13.54
C ILE A 31 15.61 -11.76 -14.55
N ILE A 32 15.29 -12.94 -15.08
CA ILE A 32 14.20 -13.09 -16.05
C ILE A 32 12.87 -12.70 -15.42
N GLY A 33 12.55 -13.18 -14.22
CA GLY A 33 11.31 -12.84 -13.53
C GLY A 33 11.18 -11.36 -13.21
N LEU A 34 12.27 -10.73 -12.74
CA LEU A 34 12.28 -9.31 -12.46
C LEU A 34 12.18 -8.49 -13.74
N MET A 35 13.03 -8.74 -14.72
CA MET A 35 13.06 -7.99 -15.98
C MET A 35 11.75 -8.09 -16.77
N THR A 36 11.07 -9.25 -16.74
CA THR A 36 9.74 -9.40 -17.36
C THR A 36 8.70 -8.53 -16.66
N LEU A 37 8.69 -8.49 -15.32
CA LEU A 37 7.79 -7.60 -14.57
C LEU A 37 8.08 -6.12 -14.85
N ILE A 38 9.36 -5.73 -14.82
CA ILE A 38 9.79 -4.36 -15.13
C ILE A 38 9.35 -3.98 -16.55
N ALA A 39 9.64 -4.83 -17.54
CA ALA A 39 9.29 -4.58 -18.93
C ALA A 39 7.77 -4.46 -19.14
N ALA A 40 6.98 -5.29 -18.46
CA ALA A 40 5.53 -5.23 -18.53
C ALA A 40 4.99 -3.88 -17.98
N ILE A 41 5.48 -3.45 -16.82
CA ILE A 41 5.04 -2.18 -16.20
C ILE A 41 5.51 -0.98 -17.02
N VAL A 42 6.76 -0.96 -17.47
CA VAL A 42 7.30 0.14 -18.30
C VAL A 42 6.59 0.20 -19.64
N GLY A 43 6.34 -0.94 -20.29
CA GLY A 43 5.58 -1.01 -21.54
C GLY A 43 4.15 -0.48 -21.37
N LEU A 44 3.48 -0.86 -20.27
CA LEU A 44 2.15 -0.36 -19.93
C LEU A 44 2.17 1.17 -19.70
N LEU A 45 3.16 1.70 -18.98
CA LEU A 45 3.30 3.13 -18.74
C LEU A 45 3.56 3.91 -20.02
N PHE A 46 4.39 3.37 -20.93
CA PHE A 46 4.67 4.00 -22.22
C PHE A 46 3.39 4.09 -23.06
N TYR A 47 2.62 3.01 -23.13
CA TYR A 47 1.32 2.99 -23.81
C TYR A 47 0.35 4.00 -23.20
N ILE A 48 0.17 3.99 -21.86
CA ILE A 48 -0.74 4.92 -21.17
C ILE A 48 -0.35 6.38 -21.43
N ASN A 49 0.94 6.69 -21.53
CA ASN A 49 1.41 8.05 -21.81
C ASN A 49 1.11 8.54 -23.23
N THR A 50 0.87 7.65 -24.19
CA THR A 50 0.42 8.05 -25.54
C THR A 50 -1.05 8.47 -25.59
N LEU A 51 -1.84 8.13 -24.57
CA LEU A 51 -3.27 8.41 -24.51
C LEU A 51 -3.55 9.81 -23.94
N ASP A 52 -4.64 10.42 -24.41
CA ASP A 52 -5.19 11.64 -23.83
C ASP A 52 -5.90 11.36 -22.49
N LEU A 53 -6.36 12.40 -21.79
CA LEU A 53 -6.94 12.26 -20.45
C LEU A 53 -8.22 11.39 -20.46
N ILE A 54 -9.02 11.49 -21.53
CA ILE A 54 -10.23 10.70 -21.71
C ILE A 54 -9.88 9.24 -22.00
N GLY A 55 -8.94 8.99 -22.93
CA GLY A 55 -8.43 7.66 -23.26
C GLY A 55 -7.79 6.95 -22.09
N LYS A 56 -7.03 7.67 -21.24
CA LYS A 56 -6.47 7.15 -19.99
C LYS A 56 -7.55 6.63 -19.06
N ASN A 57 -8.59 7.42 -18.79
CA ASN A 57 -9.69 7.03 -17.90
C ASN A 57 -10.50 5.86 -18.47
N PHE A 58 -10.73 5.85 -19.78
CA PHE A 58 -11.42 4.75 -20.47
C PHE A 58 -10.62 3.45 -20.36
N PHE A 59 -9.33 3.49 -20.70
CA PHE A 59 -8.47 2.31 -20.66
C PHE A 59 -8.35 1.73 -19.24
N THR A 60 -8.05 2.57 -18.24
CA THR A 60 -7.84 2.10 -16.86
C THR A 60 -9.12 1.53 -16.24
N SER A 61 -10.29 2.15 -16.50
CA SER A 61 -11.57 1.66 -16.01
C SER A 61 -11.96 0.31 -16.66
N ASN A 62 -11.78 0.17 -17.97
CA ASN A 62 -12.08 -1.10 -18.65
C ASN A 62 -11.11 -2.22 -18.25
N LEU A 63 -9.81 -1.92 -18.15
CA LEU A 63 -8.80 -2.89 -17.74
C LEU A 63 -9.09 -3.40 -16.32
N SER A 64 -9.39 -2.50 -15.38
CA SER A 64 -9.71 -2.89 -14.00
C SER A 64 -10.98 -3.73 -13.91
N GLY A 65 -12.04 -3.36 -14.64
CA GLY A 65 -13.28 -4.15 -14.73
C GLY A 65 -13.05 -5.55 -15.33
N LEU A 66 -12.29 -5.64 -16.43
CA LEU A 66 -11.97 -6.90 -17.07
C LEU A 66 -11.11 -7.80 -16.17
N MET A 67 -10.11 -7.24 -15.47
CA MET A 67 -9.31 -7.99 -14.51
C MET A 67 -10.16 -8.52 -13.36
N LEU A 68 -11.10 -7.72 -12.83
CA LEU A 68 -11.99 -8.16 -11.75
C LEU A 68 -12.87 -9.35 -12.19
N VAL A 69 -13.54 -9.22 -13.34
CA VAL A 69 -14.36 -10.30 -13.90
C VAL A 69 -13.50 -11.53 -14.21
N GLY A 70 -12.29 -11.34 -14.73
CA GLY A 70 -11.33 -12.40 -15.00
C GLY A 70 -10.91 -13.14 -13.74
N ILE A 71 -10.59 -12.44 -12.65
CA ILE A 71 -10.22 -13.05 -11.36
C ILE A 71 -11.41 -13.80 -10.76
N ILE A 72 -12.61 -13.23 -10.81
CA ILE A 72 -13.83 -13.90 -10.31
C ILE A 72 -14.11 -15.16 -11.13
N GLY A 73 -14.09 -15.06 -12.46
CA GLY A 73 -14.30 -16.20 -13.36
C GLY A 73 -13.25 -17.29 -13.15
N PHE A 74 -11.97 -16.91 -13.06
CA PHE A 74 -10.86 -17.83 -12.80
C PHE A 74 -11.01 -18.57 -11.47
N THR A 75 -11.34 -17.85 -10.38
CA THR A 75 -11.51 -18.48 -9.07
C THR A 75 -12.73 -19.41 -9.02
N LEU A 76 -13.84 -19.05 -9.67
CA LEU A 76 -15.01 -19.92 -9.80
C LEU A 76 -14.72 -21.17 -10.64
N VAL A 77 -14.05 -21.03 -11.77
CA VAL A 77 -13.65 -22.18 -12.61
C VAL A 77 -12.71 -23.11 -11.84
N LEU A 78 -11.71 -22.56 -11.13
CA LEU A 78 -10.85 -23.35 -10.26
C LEU A 78 -11.62 -24.05 -9.15
N SER A 79 -12.63 -23.40 -8.55
CA SER A 79 -13.51 -24.00 -7.55
C SER A 79 -14.23 -25.22 -8.11
N VAL A 80 -14.85 -25.09 -9.29
CA VAL A 80 -15.60 -26.18 -9.92
C VAL A 80 -14.69 -27.34 -10.33
N ILE A 81 -13.52 -27.06 -10.91
CA ILE A 81 -12.55 -28.09 -11.33
C ILE A 81 -12.03 -28.87 -10.12
N ASN A 82 -11.74 -28.18 -9.01
CA ASN A 82 -11.17 -28.81 -7.83
C ASN A 82 -12.23 -29.43 -6.90
N GLU A 83 -13.53 -29.20 -7.10
CA GLU A 83 -14.60 -29.76 -6.25
C GLU A 83 -14.44 -31.27 -6.04
N LYS A 84 -14.10 -32.02 -7.10
CA LYS A 84 -13.83 -33.47 -7.01
C LYS A 84 -12.73 -33.84 -6.01
N LYS A 85 -11.70 -32.99 -5.86
CA LYS A 85 -10.62 -33.19 -4.88
C LYS A 85 -11.09 -32.91 -3.45
N PHE A 86 -11.96 -31.92 -3.26
CA PHE A 86 -12.55 -31.63 -1.95
C PHE A 86 -13.50 -32.77 -1.53
N THR A 87 -14.36 -33.24 -2.44
CA THR A 87 -15.27 -34.36 -2.16
C THR A 87 -14.51 -35.63 -1.80
N ALA A 88 -13.34 -35.89 -2.39
CA ALA A 88 -12.48 -37.02 -2.04
C ALA A 88 -11.95 -36.98 -0.60
N ILE A 89 -11.87 -35.80 0.02
CA ILE A 89 -11.47 -35.58 1.42
C ILE A 89 -12.74 -35.43 2.31
N ASN A 90 -13.92 -35.80 1.81
CA ASN A 90 -15.22 -35.65 2.48
C ASN A 90 -15.53 -34.20 2.90
N THR A 91 -15.15 -33.22 2.08
CA THR A 91 -15.50 -31.80 2.27
C THR A 91 -15.94 -31.17 0.94
N THR A 92 -16.50 -29.97 0.97
CA THR A 92 -16.81 -29.18 -0.23
C THR A 92 -15.98 -27.89 -0.24
N VAL A 93 -15.86 -27.23 -1.39
CA VAL A 93 -15.21 -25.91 -1.44
C VAL A 93 -15.96 -24.92 -0.55
N PHE A 94 -17.30 -25.00 -0.50
CA PHE A 94 -18.11 -24.14 0.35
C PHE A 94 -17.89 -24.41 1.85
N ASP A 95 -17.83 -25.67 2.28
CA ASP A 95 -17.56 -26.01 3.68
C ASP A 95 -16.15 -25.57 4.12
N SER A 96 -15.17 -25.71 3.22
CA SER A 96 -13.82 -25.21 3.45
C SER A 96 -13.80 -23.69 3.59
N PHE A 97 -14.59 -22.97 2.78
CA PHE A 97 -14.79 -21.53 2.91
C PHE A 97 -15.42 -21.16 4.27
N VAL A 98 -16.53 -21.82 4.67
CA VAL A 98 -17.20 -21.57 5.95
C VAL A 98 -16.26 -21.84 7.13
N THR A 99 -15.50 -22.93 7.07
CA THR A 99 -14.49 -23.28 8.08
C THR A 99 -13.39 -22.22 8.15
N GLY A 100 -12.89 -21.77 6.99
CA GLY A 100 -11.92 -20.68 6.88
C GLY A 100 -12.45 -19.36 7.46
N ALA A 101 -13.69 -18.99 7.15
CA ALA A 101 -14.35 -17.80 7.68
C ALA A 101 -14.48 -17.86 9.22
N ASN A 102 -14.89 -19.01 9.77
CA ASN A 102 -14.96 -19.22 11.22
C ASN A 102 -13.59 -19.15 11.90
N ASN A 103 -12.55 -19.69 11.27
CA ASN A 103 -11.18 -19.51 11.77
C ASN A 103 -10.74 -18.05 11.73
N GLY A 104 -11.15 -17.29 10.72
CA GLY A 104 -10.95 -15.85 10.63
C GLY A 104 -11.52 -15.09 11.83
N LEU A 105 -12.66 -15.49 12.39
CA LEU A 105 -13.21 -14.89 13.61
C LEU A 105 -12.27 -15.08 14.82
N LYS A 106 -11.70 -16.28 14.99
CA LYS A 106 -10.74 -16.57 16.07
C LYS A 106 -9.48 -15.71 15.93
N THR A 107 -8.98 -15.57 14.71
CA THR A 107 -7.85 -14.68 14.40
C THR A 107 -8.20 -13.22 14.72
N GLY A 108 -9.41 -12.78 14.38
CA GLY A 108 -9.91 -11.44 14.71
C GLY A 108 -9.89 -11.15 16.21
N ILE A 109 -10.40 -12.08 17.04
CA ILE A 109 -10.37 -11.95 18.51
C ILE A 109 -8.93 -11.87 19.03
N THR A 110 -8.03 -12.66 18.48
CA THR A 110 -6.60 -12.68 18.88
C THR A 110 -5.91 -11.34 18.60
N ILE A 111 -6.26 -10.70 17.49
CA ILE A 111 -5.61 -9.48 17.00
C ILE A 111 -6.28 -8.21 17.55
N PHE A 112 -7.56 -8.29 17.92
CA PHE A 112 -8.39 -7.15 18.35
C PHE A 112 -7.73 -6.25 19.41
N PRO A 113 -7.13 -6.78 20.50
CA PRO A 113 -6.52 -5.92 21.52
C PRO A 113 -5.37 -5.05 20.97
N TYR A 114 -4.56 -5.60 20.06
CA TYR A 114 -3.44 -4.88 19.45
C TYR A 114 -3.94 -3.74 18.55
N VAL A 115 -4.96 -4.02 17.73
CA VAL A 115 -5.55 -3.02 16.83
C VAL A 115 -6.27 -1.94 17.64
N LEU A 116 -7.02 -2.30 18.68
CA LEU A 116 -7.73 -1.35 19.53
C LEU A 116 -6.77 -0.36 20.20
N GLY A 117 -5.69 -0.86 20.80
CA GLY A 117 -4.69 -0.02 21.45
C GLY A 117 -4.04 0.97 20.47
N MET A 118 -3.70 0.51 19.27
CA MET A 118 -3.14 1.37 18.23
C MET A 118 -4.15 2.42 17.73
N LEU A 119 -5.41 2.05 17.47
CA LEU A 119 -6.45 3.01 17.05
C LEU A 119 -6.73 4.07 18.13
N ALA A 120 -6.75 3.67 19.41
CA ALA A 120 -6.86 4.60 20.53
C ALA A 120 -5.67 5.57 20.58
N ALA A 121 -4.45 5.08 20.42
CA ALA A 121 -3.25 5.90 20.38
C ALA A 121 -3.25 6.90 19.21
N ILE A 122 -3.67 6.47 18.01
CA ILE A 122 -3.81 7.35 16.83
C ILE A 122 -4.88 8.41 17.08
N SER A 123 -6.01 8.04 17.68
CA SER A 123 -7.09 8.98 18.01
C SER A 123 -6.62 10.04 19.00
N LEU A 124 -5.92 9.64 20.07
CA LEU A 124 -5.32 10.58 21.02
C LEU A 124 -4.31 11.48 20.32
N PHE A 125 -3.41 10.91 19.51
CA PHE A 125 -2.40 11.67 18.77
C PHE A 125 -3.04 12.72 17.85
N ARG A 126 -4.07 12.35 17.08
CA ARG A 126 -4.81 13.25 16.18
C ARG A 126 -5.58 14.34 16.93
N ASN A 127 -6.27 13.99 18.03
CA ASN A 127 -7.10 14.95 18.75
C ASN A 127 -6.32 15.82 19.75
N SER A 128 -5.07 15.46 20.06
CA SER A 128 -4.23 16.20 21.01
C SER A 128 -3.63 17.51 20.45
N GLY A 129 -3.70 17.74 19.14
CA GLY A 129 -2.99 18.84 18.48
C GLY A 129 -1.48 18.61 18.30
N LEU A 130 -0.94 17.50 18.81
CA LEU A 130 0.48 17.17 18.67
C LEU A 130 0.87 16.99 17.20
N PHE A 131 -0.04 16.47 16.39
CA PHE A 131 0.19 16.25 14.98
C PHE A 131 0.40 17.56 14.22
N GLU A 132 -0.40 18.58 14.52
CA GLU A 132 -0.34 19.92 13.94
C GLU A 132 0.97 20.60 14.34
N ILE A 133 1.41 20.44 15.59
CA ILE A 133 2.71 20.94 16.05
C ILE A 133 3.85 20.31 15.25
N ILE A 134 3.85 18.98 15.09
CA ILE A 134 4.90 18.27 14.34
C ILE A 134 4.84 18.65 12.85
N SER A 135 3.65 18.69 12.26
CA SER A 135 3.43 19.05 10.86
C SER A 135 3.90 20.47 10.58
N ASN A 136 3.60 21.44 11.46
CA ASN A 136 4.05 22.82 11.32
C ASN A 136 5.57 22.93 11.48
N GLY A 137 6.16 22.21 12.43
CA GLY A 137 7.61 22.16 12.61
C GLY A 137 8.33 21.57 11.39
N LEU A 138 7.81 20.48 10.82
CA LEU A 138 8.32 19.91 9.58
C LEU A 138 8.14 20.87 8.40
N SER A 139 6.98 21.51 8.28
CA SER A 139 6.71 22.49 7.23
C SER A 139 7.70 23.64 7.27
N PHE A 140 8.00 24.17 8.48
CA PHE A 140 9.02 25.20 8.67
C PHE A 140 10.43 24.74 8.28
N LEU A 141 10.83 23.53 8.69
CA LEU A 141 12.13 22.97 8.32
C LEU A 141 12.25 22.78 6.80
N PHE A 142 11.21 22.25 6.17
CA PHE A 142 11.18 21.98 4.74
C PHE A 142 11.10 23.26 3.90
N SER A 143 10.39 24.30 4.37
CA SER A 143 10.38 25.59 3.70
C SER A 143 11.76 26.24 3.67
N ASN A 144 12.58 26.05 4.72
CA ASN A 144 13.95 26.57 4.77
C ASN A 144 14.90 25.89 3.77
N ILE A 145 14.55 24.69 3.29
CA ILE A 145 15.32 23.93 2.30
C ILE A 145 14.66 24.06 0.90
N GLY A 146 13.64 24.92 0.75
CA GLY A 146 13.01 25.24 -0.52
C GLY A 146 11.95 24.24 -0.99
N VAL A 147 11.44 23.38 -0.11
CA VAL A 147 10.31 22.48 -0.43
C VAL A 147 9.03 23.30 -0.48
N SER A 148 8.20 23.08 -1.51
CA SER A 148 6.94 23.81 -1.66
C SER A 148 5.96 23.48 -0.52
N LYS A 149 5.16 24.49 -0.16
CA LYS A 149 4.13 24.36 0.89
C LYS A 149 3.07 23.30 0.55
N GLU A 150 2.79 23.11 -0.74
CA GLU A 150 1.84 22.08 -1.20
C GLU A 150 2.31 20.66 -0.87
N ILE A 151 3.62 20.41 -0.88
CA ILE A 151 4.19 19.14 -0.45
C ILE A 151 4.08 19.01 1.06
N THR A 152 4.46 20.04 1.82
CA THR A 152 4.44 19.97 3.28
C THR A 152 3.03 19.85 3.85
N ASP A 153 2.05 20.50 3.24
CA ASP A 153 0.62 20.41 3.59
C ASP A 153 0.04 19.00 3.33
N SER A 154 0.69 18.16 2.52
CA SER A 154 0.29 16.77 2.23
C SER A 154 1.00 15.71 3.10
N LEU A 155 2.11 16.08 3.76
CA LEU A 155 2.89 15.18 4.64
C LEU A 155 2.08 14.51 5.75
N PRO A 156 1.04 15.15 6.33
CA PRO A 156 0.14 14.49 7.24
C PRO A 156 -0.31 13.08 6.83
N VAL A 157 -0.69 12.91 5.56
CA VAL A 157 -1.17 11.64 5.03
C VAL A 157 -0.05 10.61 5.01
N ALA A 158 1.13 11.01 4.55
CA ALA A 158 2.32 10.15 4.51
C ALA A 158 2.74 9.68 5.92
N MET A 159 2.70 10.56 6.92
CA MET A 159 3.11 10.25 8.29
C MET A 159 2.17 9.25 8.98
N LEU A 160 0.87 9.36 8.73
CA LEU A 160 -0.12 8.47 9.33
C LEU A 160 -0.30 7.16 8.57
N ARG A 161 0.15 7.10 7.32
CA ARG A 161 -0.03 5.93 6.47
C ARG A 161 0.55 4.63 7.09
N PRO A 162 1.78 4.60 7.66
CA PRO A 162 2.32 3.42 8.33
C PRO A 162 1.48 2.91 9.51
N PHE A 163 0.66 3.77 10.13
CA PHE A 163 -0.13 3.41 11.31
C PHE A 163 -1.53 2.93 10.93
N SER A 164 -2.20 3.62 10.00
CA SER A 164 -3.59 3.32 9.65
C SER A 164 -4.01 3.83 8.28
N SER A 165 -4.63 2.94 7.50
CA SER A 165 -5.23 3.29 6.22
C SER A 165 -6.47 4.18 6.41
N GLY A 166 -7.30 3.90 7.41
CA GLY A 166 -8.48 4.71 7.71
C GLY A 166 -8.11 6.07 8.27
N GLY A 167 -7.10 6.13 9.14
CA GLY A 167 -6.59 7.37 9.74
C GLY A 167 -5.98 8.32 8.69
N SER A 168 -5.07 7.80 7.86
CA SER A 168 -4.50 8.57 6.73
C SER A 168 -5.56 9.05 5.74
N ARG A 169 -6.61 8.23 5.49
CA ARG A 169 -7.72 8.62 4.61
C ARG A 169 -8.53 9.79 5.14
N GLY A 170 -8.68 9.90 6.46
CA GLY A 170 -9.29 11.07 7.08
C GLY A 170 -8.55 12.35 6.69
N PHE A 171 -7.23 12.37 6.88
CA PHE A 171 -6.39 13.52 6.50
C PHE A 171 -6.34 13.79 5.00
N MET A 172 -6.40 12.75 4.16
CA MET A 172 -6.50 12.91 2.71
C MET A 172 -7.79 13.64 2.32
N ILE A 173 -8.93 13.27 2.93
CA ILE A 173 -10.21 13.94 2.69
C ILE A 173 -10.18 15.38 3.22
N ASP A 174 -9.59 15.61 4.39
CA ASP A 174 -9.45 16.95 4.96
C ASP A 174 -8.58 17.85 4.07
N SER A 175 -7.50 17.31 3.50
CA SER A 175 -6.66 18.00 2.52
C SER A 175 -7.45 18.37 1.26
N MET A 176 -8.22 17.43 0.69
CA MET A 176 -9.08 17.69 -0.47
C MET A 176 -10.12 18.79 -0.20
N LYS A 177 -10.72 18.80 1.00
CA LYS A 177 -11.69 19.82 1.39
C LYS A 177 -11.06 21.20 1.57
N THR A 178 -9.83 21.24 2.09
CA THR A 178 -9.13 22.48 2.43
C THR A 178 -8.47 23.12 1.21
N PHE A 179 -7.79 22.33 0.39
CA PHE A 179 -6.97 22.80 -0.74
C PHE A 179 -7.63 22.58 -2.10
N GLY A 180 -8.71 21.80 -2.17
CA GLY A 180 -9.38 21.39 -3.40
C GLY A 180 -8.86 20.05 -3.93
N VAL A 181 -9.76 19.27 -4.54
CA VAL A 181 -9.48 17.91 -5.05
C VAL A 181 -8.43 17.89 -6.16
N ASP A 182 -8.34 18.96 -6.95
CA ASP A 182 -7.41 19.10 -8.08
C ASP A 182 -6.11 19.81 -7.74
N SER A 183 -5.95 20.30 -6.50
CA SER A 183 -4.69 20.88 -6.03
C SER A 183 -3.57 19.85 -6.01
N LEU A 184 -2.31 20.32 -6.12
CA LEU A 184 -1.15 19.44 -5.95
C LEU A 184 -1.20 18.75 -4.58
N THR A 185 -1.55 19.47 -3.52
CA THR A 185 -1.71 18.91 -2.16
C THR A 185 -2.73 17.78 -2.11
N GLY A 186 -3.90 17.97 -2.74
CA GLY A 186 -4.97 16.97 -2.79
C GLY A 186 -4.57 15.73 -3.60
N ARG A 187 -3.95 15.93 -4.77
CA ARG A 187 -3.46 14.85 -5.64
C ARG A 187 -2.30 14.09 -5.00
N LEU A 188 -1.33 14.76 -4.40
CA LEU A 188 -0.21 14.15 -3.68
C LEU A 188 -0.69 13.37 -2.45
N SER A 189 -1.67 13.90 -1.72
CA SER A 189 -2.34 13.17 -0.62
C SER A 189 -2.96 11.85 -1.10
N CYS A 190 -3.58 11.82 -2.29
CA CYS A 190 -4.09 10.58 -2.89
C CYS A 190 -2.95 9.60 -3.22
N ILE A 191 -1.84 10.10 -3.73
CA ILE A 191 -0.70 9.26 -4.08
C ILE A 191 -0.10 8.66 -2.80
N PHE A 192 0.09 9.44 -1.73
CA PHE A 192 0.53 8.92 -0.43
C PHE A 192 -0.40 7.85 0.13
N GLN A 193 -1.71 8.04 -0.03
CA GLN A 193 -2.71 7.05 0.39
C GLN A 193 -2.50 5.68 -0.24
N CYS A 194 -1.95 5.62 -1.45
CA CYS A 194 -1.75 4.39 -2.20
C CYS A 194 -0.29 3.88 -2.18
N SER A 195 0.68 4.73 -1.83
CA SER A 195 2.11 4.45 -2.08
C SER A 195 2.78 3.59 -1.02
N ALA A 196 2.32 3.66 0.23
CA ALA A 196 2.93 2.97 1.36
C ALA A 196 1.93 2.03 2.06
N GLU A 197 2.43 1.08 2.83
CA GLU A 197 1.63 0.12 3.58
C GLU A 197 1.28 0.64 4.98
N THR A 198 0.35 -0.02 5.66
CA THR A 198 0.09 0.22 7.08
C THR A 198 1.07 -0.58 7.94
N THR A 199 2.37 -0.28 7.86
CA THR A 199 3.46 -1.04 8.48
C THR A 199 3.23 -1.49 9.92
N PHE A 200 2.83 -0.59 10.82
CA PHE A 200 2.58 -0.94 12.22
C PHE A 200 1.35 -1.82 12.39
N TYR A 201 0.30 -1.60 11.59
CA TYR A 201 -0.89 -2.44 11.57
C TYR A 201 -0.54 -3.85 11.06
N VAL A 202 0.16 -3.95 9.93
CA VAL A 202 0.62 -5.22 9.36
C VAL A 202 1.43 -6.00 10.39
N ILE A 203 2.38 -5.36 11.07
CA ILE A 203 3.14 -6.02 12.15
C ILE A 203 2.21 -6.47 13.28
N ALA A 204 1.33 -5.61 13.79
CA ALA A 204 0.43 -5.97 14.89
C ALA A 204 -0.50 -7.15 14.55
N VAL A 205 -1.04 -7.16 13.32
CA VAL A 205 -1.97 -8.19 12.84
C VAL A 205 -1.23 -9.48 12.52
N TYR A 206 -0.27 -9.44 11.59
CA TYR A 206 0.40 -10.66 11.11
C TYR A 206 1.36 -11.22 12.13
N PHE A 207 2.10 -10.41 12.89
CA PHE A 207 3.04 -10.94 13.87
C PHE A 207 2.35 -11.25 15.19
N GLY A 208 1.26 -10.54 15.53
CA GLY A 208 0.41 -10.86 16.66
C GLY A 208 -0.23 -12.24 16.53
N SER A 209 -0.74 -12.60 15.34
CA SER A 209 -1.42 -13.90 15.13
C SER A 209 -0.52 -15.11 15.32
N ILE A 210 0.77 -14.98 15.01
CA ILE A 210 1.78 -16.05 15.18
C ILE A 210 2.77 -15.78 16.33
N LYS A 211 2.47 -14.79 17.19
CA LYS A 211 3.24 -14.43 18.40
C LYS A 211 4.74 -14.18 18.16
N VAL A 212 5.08 -13.56 17.02
CA VAL A 212 6.48 -13.19 16.71
C VAL A 212 6.91 -12.03 17.59
N LYS A 213 7.99 -12.23 18.36
CA LYS A 213 8.52 -11.24 19.31
C LYS A 213 9.60 -10.32 18.72
N ASN A 214 10.35 -10.81 17.74
CA ASN A 214 11.51 -10.08 17.17
C ASN A 214 11.13 -9.40 15.85
N THR A 215 10.67 -8.15 15.95
CA THR A 215 10.16 -7.39 14.79
C THR A 215 11.12 -6.30 14.29
N ARG A 216 12.19 -6.02 15.06
CA ARG A 216 13.11 -4.89 14.85
C ARG A 216 13.58 -4.75 13.40
N TYR A 217 14.01 -5.85 12.79
CA TYR A 217 14.54 -5.83 11.43
C TYR A 217 13.44 -5.61 10.37
N VAL A 218 12.28 -6.22 10.56
CA VAL A 218 11.14 -6.07 9.64
C VAL A 218 10.63 -4.65 9.71
N LEU A 219 10.41 -4.12 10.92
CA LEU A 219 9.93 -2.76 11.12
C LEU A 219 10.83 -1.72 10.45
N SER A 220 12.14 -1.78 10.69
CA SER A 220 13.08 -0.83 10.10
C SER A 220 13.09 -0.89 8.57
N THR A 221 12.97 -2.10 8.02
CA THR A 221 12.98 -2.33 6.56
C THR A 221 11.70 -1.80 5.93
N MET A 222 10.54 -2.09 6.53
CA MET A 222 9.25 -1.61 6.04
C MET A 222 9.16 -0.08 6.10
N LEU A 223 9.58 0.55 7.20
CA LEU A 223 9.59 2.01 7.30
C LEU A 223 10.55 2.68 6.30
N LEU A 224 11.69 2.04 6.00
CA LEU A 224 12.61 2.54 4.98
C LEU A 224 11.98 2.45 3.57
N VAL A 225 11.27 1.36 3.27
CA VAL A 225 10.54 1.21 2.01
C VAL A 225 9.40 2.23 1.93
N ASP A 226 8.63 2.42 3.00
CA ASP A 226 7.58 3.44 3.07
C ASP A 226 8.15 4.84 2.80
N LEU A 227 9.32 5.17 3.35
CA LEU A 227 10.00 6.44 3.08
C LEU A 227 10.40 6.58 1.60
N ILE A 228 10.93 5.52 0.98
CA ILE A 228 11.24 5.51 -0.45
C ILE A 228 9.97 5.74 -1.28
N CYS A 229 8.85 5.12 -0.89
CA CYS A 229 7.56 5.33 -1.54
C CYS A 229 7.05 6.77 -1.40
N VAL A 230 7.21 7.39 -0.24
CA VAL A 230 6.85 8.80 0.00
C VAL A 230 7.69 9.73 -0.89
N ILE A 231 9.00 9.53 -0.93
CA ILE A 231 9.89 10.33 -1.79
C ILE A 231 9.51 10.15 -3.26
N THR A 232 9.29 8.91 -3.69
CA THR A 232 8.86 8.59 -5.06
C THR A 232 7.52 9.25 -5.39
N ALA A 233 6.57 9.22 -4.45
CA ALA A 233 5.26 9.86 -4.62
C ALA A 233 5.37 11.37 -4.86
N ILE A 234 6.27 12.06 -4.17
CA ILE A 234 6.53 13.49 -4.38
C ILE A 234 7.03 13.74 -5.80
N PHE A 235 8.06 13.01 -6.24
CA PHE A 235 8.60 13.17 -7.60
C PHE A 235 7.58 12.84 -8.67
N VAL A 236 6.81 11.76 -8.49
CA VAL A 236 5.77 11.34 -9.43
C VAL A 236 4.62 12.35 -9.47
N ALA A 237 4.26 12.98 -8.35
CA ALA A 237 3.23 14.01 -8.33
C ALA A 237 3.67 15.23 -9.15
N ILE A 238 4.90 15.74 -8.93
CA ILE A 238 5.46 16.87 -9.68
C ILE A 238 5.62 16.55 -11.17
N TRP A 239 5.90 15.29 -11.52
CA TRP A 239 6.04 14.90 -12.92
C TRP A 239 4.70 14.80 -13.65
N PHE A 240 3.62 14.42 -12.95
CA PHE A 240 2.31 14.21 -13.56
C PHE A 240 1.39 15.43 -13.54
N PHE A 241 1.61 16.37 -12.62
CA PHE A 241 0.70 17.48 -12.32
C PHE A 241 1.47 18.79 -12.20
#